data_AF-A0A841F4D6-F1
#
_entry.id   AF-A0A841F4D6-F1
#
_cell.length_a   1.000
_cell.length_b   1.000
_cell.length_c   1.000
_cell.angle_alpha   90.00
_cell.angle_beta   90.00
_cell.angle_gamma   90.00
#
_symmetry.space_group_name_H-M   'P 1'
#
loop_
_entity.id
_entity.type
_entity.pdbx_description
1 polymer ?
#
loop_
_entity_poly.entity_id
_entity_poly.type
_entity_poly.pdbx_seq_one_letter_code
_entity_poly.pdbx_strand_id
1 'polypeptide(L)'
;MKGKNKRNTLKPIMKKSMLAALGLGIALPVAGSLPQVQAGAIGPTLEISRPVLNEGISWLSVSSEQSNGLPIMPSVPIVVEQSNLITIDLSSHFPSDNLTLISAKSSNDEIASVNASYENSRYKLVVVPFASGKVNIEITAQYNTSQEPNSESETITDNIELYISKKGDFNNDGYVDSADAVELFSYLRNLQYGRSASVSYVEMNKADIDRNGVPDKTNDMSAFMQGYIGGTLGAKDNSYVLTFKQKQDKGYIRNDDTLKGGMGLGSIIYSDVELWDVDHGYNQHLSYQWYTSDLNDLSEGSLVAIPEATQSSYTISNADLGKYLILKVTPILYQDDIPVDPFYIVSKTKASAPS
;
A
#
# COMPACT_ATOMS: atom_id res chain seq x y z
N MET A 1 89.33 -10.57 2.46
CA MET A 1 88.57 -10.15 1.26
C MET A 1 87.23 -9.57 1.71
N LYS A 2 86.92 -8.33 1.25
CA LYS A 2 85.67 -7.51 1.40
C LYS A 2 85.20 -7.23 2.85
N GLY A 3 84.95 -6.01 3.33
CA GLY A 3 84.85 -4.66 2.78
C GLY A 3 83.97 -3.83 3.74
N LYS A 4 84.43 -2.65 4.16
CA LYS A 4 83.94 -1.81 5.27
C LYS A 4 82.61 -1.07 4.98
N ASN A 5 81.81 -0.74 6.01
CA ASN A 5 81.59 0.65 6.50
C ASN A 5 80.49 0.79 7.59
N LYS A 6 80.81 1.60 8.61
CA LYS A 6 79.93 2.17 9.65
C LYS A 6 79.02 3.26 9.09
N ARG A 7 77.85 3.51 9.71
CA ARG A 7 77.35 4.86 10.09
C ARG A 7 76.09 4.83 10.99
N ASN A 8 76.30 5.37 12.20
CA ASN A 8 75.48 6.22 13.08
C ASN A 8 73.96 6.04 13.31
N THR A 9 73.68 6.03 14.61
CA THR A 9 72.42 6.11 15.39
C THR A 9 71.60 7.39 15.22
N LEU A 10 70.26 7.30 15.34
CA LEU A 10 69.35 8.27 15.99
C LEU A 10 68.03 7.55 16.39
N LYS A 11 67.57 7.67 17.64
CA LYS A 11 66.22 7.26 18.11
C LYS A 11 65.19 8.36 17.78
N PRO A 12 63.88 8.03 17.67
CA PRO A 12 62.85 8.92 18.23
C PRO A 12 61.76 8.16 19.03
N ILE A 13 61.55 8.47 20.31
CA ILE A 13 60.55 9.40 20.88
C ILE A 13 59.15 8.74 21.02
N MET A 14 58.78 8.40 22.27
CA MET A 14 57.38 8.23 22.66
C MET A 14 56.65 9.58 22.64
N LYS A 15 55.42 9.60 22.11
CA LYS A 15 54.30 10.49 22.50
C LYS A 15 53.05 9.60 22.49
N LYS A 16 52.49 9.14 23.62
CA LYS A 16 51.54 9.83 24.52
C LYS A 16 50.53 10.75 23.80
N SER A 17 49.25 10.46 24.04
CA SER A 17 48.05 11.30 23.85
C SER A 17 47.65 11.59 22.39
N MET A 18 46.39 11.59 21.97
CA MET A 18 45.15 11.92 22.68
C MET A 18 43.98 11.02 22.25
N LEU A 19 43.34 10.46 23.26
CA LEU A 19 41.90 10.31 23.34
C LEU A 19 41.32 11.74 23.36
N ALA A 20 40.62 12.17 22.31
CA ALA A 20 39.82 13.39 22.32
C ALA A 20 38.36 12.92 22.31
N ALA A 21 37.78 12.75 23.50
CA ALA A 21 37.02 13.79 24.21
C ALA A 21 35.60 13.89 23.64
N LEU A 22 34.75 13.04 24.23
CA LEU A 22 33.32 13.26 24.40
C LEU A 22 33.11 14.68 24.94
N GLY A 23 32.85 15.62 24.05
CA GLY A 23 32.24 16.90 24.39
C GLY A 23 30.73 16.71 24.54
N LEU A 24 30.30 15.94 25.55
CA LEU A 24 28.91 15.95 26.01
C LEU A 24 28.68 17.27 26.75
N GLY A 25 28.51 18.35 25.99
CA GLY A 25 27.91 19.58 26.47
C GLY A 25 26.41 19.42 26.47
N ILE A 26 25.85 18.82 27.53
CA ILE A 26 24.41 18.85 27.78
C ILE A 26 24.09 20.27 28.24
N ALA A 27 23.77 21.15 27.29
CA ALA A 27 23.03 22.37 27.59
C ALA A 27 21.55 21.99 27.63
N LEU A 28 20.96 21.99 28.83
CA LEU A 28 19.51 21.98 29.04
C LEU A 28 18.92 23.28 28.46
N PRO A 29 17.94 23.22 27.55
CA PRO A 29 17.06 24.36 27.29
C PRO A 29 15.87 24.26 28.23
N VAL A 30 15.85 25.18 29.19
CA VAL A 30 14.63 25.64 29.86
C VAL A 30 13.71 26.27 28.81
N ALA A 31 12.45 25.83 28.81
CA ALA A 31 11.26 26.51 28.30
C ALA A 31 11.26 27.10 26.87
N GLY A 32 10.51 26.43 25.99
CA GLY A 32 9.57 27.07 25.06
C GLY A 32 10.14 27.90 23.90
N SER A 33 10.25 27.30 22.71
CA SER A 33 9.59 27.75 21.46
C SER A 33 10.17 27.03 20.23
N LEU A 34 9.25 26.38 19.50
CA LEU A 34 9.22 25.99 18.07
C LEU A 34 10.41 25.21 17.45
N PRO A 35 10.13 24.16 16.65
CA PRO A 35 11.17 23.35 16.01
C PRO A 35 11.89 24.14 14.89
N GLN A 36 13.21 24.28 15.02
CA GLN A 36 14.09 24.65 13.92
C GLN A 36 14.80 23.41 13.38
N VAL A 37 14.61 23.16 12.08
CA VAL A 37 15.28 22.13 11.29
C VAL A 37 16.75 22.51 11.13
N GLN A 38 17.65 21.67 11.64
CA GLN A 38 19.08 21.81 11.38
C GLN A 38 19.39 21.24 9.98
N ALA A 39 19.66 22.11 9.02
CA ALA A 39 20.27 21.72 7.75
C ALA A 39 21.69 21.19 8.00
N GLY A 40 21.99 19.96 7.54
CA GLY A 40 23.38 19.48 7.50
C GLY A 40 23.63 17.99 7.75
N ALA A 41 22.92 17.10 7.06
CA ALA A 41 23.44 15.81 6.61
C ALA A 41 22.53 15.28 5.49
N ILE A 42 22.77 15.73 4.26
CA ILE A 42 22.22 15.08 3.07
C ILE A 42 22.95 13.74 2.98
N GLY A 43 22.39 12.69 3.59
CA GLY A 43 22.67 11.32 3.15
C GLY A 43 22.35 11.24 1.66
N PRO A 44 22.94 10.30 0.90
CA PRO A 44 22.73 10.24 -0.54
C PRO A 44 21.24 10.35 -0.87
N THR A 45 20.87 11.37 -1.66
CA THR A 45 19.51 11.52 -2.14
C THR A 45 19.16 10.26 -2.92
N LEU A 46 18.07 9.60 -2.53
CA LEU A 46 17.49 8.53 -3.32
C LEU A 46 17.06 9.13 -4.66
N GLU A 47 17.55 8.56 -5.77
CA GLU A 47 17.24 9.00 -7.12
C GLU A 47 16.23 8.03 -7.77
N ILE A 48 15.07 8.55 -8.17
CA ILE A 48 14.02 7.73 -8.78
C ILE A 48 14.38 7.45 -10.23
N SER A 49 14.65 6.18 -10.55
CA SER A 49 14.83 5.68 -11.91
C SER A 49 13.47 5.49 -12.59
N ARG A 50 13.08 6.49 -13.38
CA ARG A 50 11.84 6.43 -14.17
C ARG A 50 11.90 5.28 -15.20
N PRO A 51 10.75 4.69 -15.59
CA PRO A 51 9.40 4.98 -15.07
C PRO A 51 9.14 4.42 -13.66
N VAL A 52 8.22 5.07 -12.92
CA VAL A 52 7.51 4.45 -11.79
C VAL A 52 6.32 3.69 -12.36
N LEU A 53 6.12 2.43 -11.97
CA LEU A 53 5.08 1.57 -12.51
C LEU A 53 3.90 1.40 -11.56
N ASN A 54 2.76 0.99 -12.11
CA ASN A 54 1.55 0.59 -11.40
C ASN A 54 1.17 -0.86 -11.78
N GLU A 55 1.01 -1.72 -10.78
CA GLU A 55 0.50 -3.08 -10.89
C GLU A 55 -0.91 -3.18 -10.29
N GLY A 56 -1.93 -3.17 -11.15
CA GLY A 56 -3.30 -3.53 -10.75
C GLY A 56 -4.13 -2.45 -10.07
N ILE A 57 -3.61 -1.24 -9.85
CA ILE A 57 -4.43 -0.11 -9.35
C ILE A 57 -5.24 0.45 -10.53
N SER A 58 -6.54 0.22 -10.53
CA SER A 58 -7.43 0.42 -11.68
C SER A 58 -7.54 1.88 -12.15
N TRP A 59 -7.47 2.82 -11.21
CA TRP A 59 -7.65 4.25 -11.43
C TRP A 59 -6.33 4.99 -11.70
N LEU A 60 -5.18 4.34 -11.58
CA LEU A 60 -3.86 4.94 -11.74
C LEU A 60 -3.24 4.60 -13.11
N SER A 61 -2.49 5.53 -13.72
CA SER A 61 -1.74 5.26 -14.94
C SER A 61 -0.77 4.10 -14.76
N VAL A 62 -0.56 3.29 -15.80
CA VAL A 62 0.31 2.10 -15.73
C VAL A 62 1.78 2.48 -15.48
N SER A 63 2.17 3.70 -15.84
CA SER A 63 3.53 4.21 -15.76
C SER A 63 3.56 5.74 -15.64
N SER A 64 4.57 6.27 -14.95
CA SER A 64 4.88 7.71 -14.90
C SER A 64 5.37 8.31 -16.23
N GLU A 65 5.60 7.47 -17.24
CA GLU A 65 5.97 7.90 -18.60
C GLU A 65 4.84 7.66 -19.61
N GLN A 66 3.66 7.25 -19.14
CA GLN A 66 2.50 7.09 -20.00
C GLN A 66 2.10 8.45 -20.58
N SER A 67 2.37 8.65 -21.87
CA SER A 67 1.80 9.76 -22.63
C SER A 67 0.30 9.50 -22.81
N ASN A 68 -0.56 10.47 -22.46
CA ASN A 68 -2.03 10.39 -22.63
C ASN A 68 -2.42 9.68 -23.93
N GLY A 69 -2.84 8.41 -23.84
CA GLY A 69 -2.86 7.54 -25.01
C GLY A 69 -3.65 6.26 -24.81
N LEU A 70 -4.94 6.39 -24.50
CA LEU A 70 -6.09 5.75 -25.18
C LEU A 70 -7.37 6.03 -24.35
N PRO A 71 -8.51 6.37 -25.00
CA PRO A 71 -9.61 7.13 -24.40
C PRO A 71 -10.65 6.30 -23.65
N ILE A 72 -10.27 5.21 -22.99
CA ILE A 72 -11.26 4.24 -22.47
C ILE A 72 -11.40 4.28 -20.94
N MET A 73 -10.39 4.76 -20.20
CA MET A 73 -10.44 4.98 -18.75
C MET A 73 -9.65 6.24 -18.38
N PRO A 74 -10.20 7.19 -17.61
CA PRO A 74 -9.42 8.31 -17.09
C PRO A 74 -8.47 7.79 -16.00
N SER A 75 -7.22 7.47 -16.37
CA SER A 75 -6.19 7.07 -15.41
C SER A 75 -5.51 8.31 -14.82
N VAL A 76 -5.41 8.38 -13.48
CA VAL A 76 -4.66 9.42 -12.78
C VAL A 76 -3.16 9.29 -13.08
N PRO A 77 -2.47 10.34 -13.53
CA PRO A 77 -1.04 10.28 -13.77
C PRO A 77 -0.22 10.05 -12.49
N ILE A 78 0.86 9.27 -12.60
CA ILE A 78 1.92 9.21 -11.58
C ILE A 78 2.93 10.30 -11.93
N VAL A 79 3.00 11.36 -11.11
CA VAL A 79 3.93 12.46 -11.35
C VAL A 79 5.18 12.27 -10.49
N VAL A 80 6.35 12.18 -11.14
CA VAL A 80 7.65 12.19 -10.45
C VAL A 80 8.22 13.59 -10.57
N GLU A 81 8.28 14.31 -9.45
CA GLU A 81 8.78 15.68 -9.39
C GLU A 81 10.31 15.73 -9.40
N GLN A 82 10.86 16.90 -9.73
CA GLN A 82 12.32 17.12 -9.78
C GLN A 82 13.02 16.89 -8.43
N SER A 83 12.29 16.94 -7.31
CA SER A 83 12.80 16.71 -5.96
C SER A 83 12.70 15.24 -5.51
N ASN A 84 12.58 14.28 -6.44
CA ASN A 84 12.43 12.85 -6.15
C ASN A 84 11.25 12.53 -5.21
N LEU A 85 10.19 13.34 -5.26
CA LEU A 85 8.91 13.03 -4.63
C LEU A 85 7.89 12.66 -5.70
N ILE A 86 6.94 11.81 -5.34
CA ILE A 86 5.87 11.37 -6.23
C ILE A 86 4.57 12.05 -5.80
N THR A 87 3.82 12.59 -6.76
CA THR A 87 2.47 13.10 -6.53
C THR A 87 1.43 12.38 -7.39
N ILE A 88 0.28 12.09 -6.78
CA ILE A 88 -0.87 11.43 -7.43
C ILE A 88 -2.15 12.20 -7.01
N ASP A 89 -3.00 12.56 -7.97
CA ASP A 89 -4.28 13.25 -7.69
C ASP A 89 -5.31 12.27 -7.16
N LEU A 90 -5.69 12.41 -5.89
CA LEU A 90 -6.67 11.54 -5.23
C LEU A 90 -8.12 11.95 -5.53
N SER A 91 -8.36 13.11 -6.15
CA SER A 91 -9.71 13.70 -6.23
C SER A 91 -10.69 12.88 -7.07
N SER A 92 -10.19 12.06 -8.00
CA SER A 92 -11.04 11.17 -8.79
C SER A 92 -11.38 9.86 -8.06
N HIS A 93 -10.50 9.42 -7.15
CA HIS A 93 -10.65 8.20 -6.37
C HIS A 93 -11.42 8.44 -5.07
N PHE A 94 -11.18 9.60 -4.44
CA PHE A 94 -11.91 10.09 -3.28
C PHE A 94 -12.64 11.40 -3.62
N PRO A 95 -13.81 11.33 -4.29
CA PRO A 95 -14.55 12.51 -4.69
C PRO A 95 -15.09 13.29 -3.49
N SER A 96 -14.85 14.61 -3.50
CA SER A 96 -15.17 15.51 -2.39
C SER A 96 -16.66 15.68 -2.09
N ASP A 97 -17.53 15.21 -2.98
CA ASP A 97 -18.99 15.32 -2.83
C ASP A 97 -19.49 14.59 -1.58
N ASN A 98 -18.89 13.43 -1.29
CA ASN A 98 -19.26 12.59 -0.16
C ASN A 98 -18.09 12.30 0.78
N LEU A 99 -16.84 12.52 0.35
CA LEU A 99 -15.65 12.18 1.11
C LEU A 99 -14.83 13.42 1.46
N THR A 100 -14.46 13.53 2.73
CA THR A 100 -13.69 14.65 3.27
C THR A 100 -12.59 14.15 4.19
N LEU A 101 -11.72 15.05 4.67
CA LEU A 101 -10.66 14.72 5.63
C LEU A 101 -9.78 13.54 5.16
N ILE A 102 -9.38 13.57 3.89
CA ILE A 102 -8.54 12.52 3.33
C ILE A 102 -7.15 12.61 3.95
N SER A 103 -6.65 11.49 4.46
CA SER A 103 -5.31 11.36 5.03
C SER A 103 -4.61 10.12 4.49
N ALA A 104 -3.28 10.08 4.54
CA ALA A 104 -2.50 8.93 4.13
C ALA A 104 -1.34 8.69 5.10
N LYS A 105 -1.01 7.43 5.34
CA LYS A 105 0.09 7.02 6.23
C LYS A 105 0.89 5.87 5.63
N SER A 106 2.20 5.87 5.90
CA SER A 106 3.09 4.76 5.58
C SER A 106 3.11 3.75 6.72
N SER A 107 3.26 2.47 6.40
CA SER A 107 3.57 1.45 7.40
C SER A 107 5.00 1.54 7.93
N ASN A 108 5.90 2.23 7.23
CA ASN A 108 7.28 2.45 7.66
C ASN A 108 7.86 3.75 7.06
N ASP A 109 7.88 4.82 7.86
CA ASP A 109 8.40 6.13 7.47
C ASP A 109 9.93 6.17 7.28
N GLU A 110 10.67 5.16 7.74
CA GLU A 110 12.11 5.03 7.45
C GLU A 110 12.37 4.60 6.00
N ILE A 111 11.40 3.93 5.36
CA ILE A 111 11.48 3.48 3.97
C ILE A 111 10.86 4.51 3.04
N ALA A 112 9.66 5.01 3.37
CA ALA A 112 9.01 6.09 2.63
C ALA A 112 8.03 6.84 3.52
N SER A 113 8.10 8.17 3.50
CA SER A 113 7.10 9.02 4.14
C SER A 113 5.97 9.30 3.15
N VAL A 114 4.73 9.27 3.64
CA VAL A 114 3.53 9.49 2.84
C VAL A 114 2.61 10.46 3.56
N ASN A 115 1.99 11.36 2.78
CA ASN A 115 0.99 12.28 3.29
C ASN A 115 -0.08 12.58 2.22
N ALA A 116 -1.28 12.96 2.65
CA ALA A 116 -2.28 13.57 1.78
C ALA A 116 -2.21 15.09 1.93
N SER A 117 -1.85 15.80 0.86
CA SER A 117 -1.87 17.27 0.82
C SER A 117 -3.17 17.76 0.20
N TYR A 118 -3.74 18.84 0.76
CA TYR A 118 -4.90 19.52 0.18
C TYR A 118 -4.46 20.86 -0.40
N GLU A 119 -4.39 20.94 -1.73
CA GLU A 119 -3.91 22.11 -2.46
C GLU A 119 -4.81 22.38 -3.66
N ASN A 120 -5.13 23.66 -3.91
CA ASN A 120 -5.94 24.08 -5.06
C ASN A 120 -7.28 23.33 -5.17
N SER A 121 -7.94 23.09 -4.03
CA SER A 121 -9.20 22.35 -3.93
C SER A 121 -9.12 20.89 -4.39
N ARG A 122 -7.94 20.28 -4.30
CA ARG A 122 -7.71 18.87 -4.66
C ARG A 122 -6.85 18.19 -3.62
N TYR A 123 -7.15 16.93 -3.36
CA TYR A 123 -6.29 16.09 -2.54
C TYR A 123 -5.25 15.42 -3.41
N LYS A 124 -4.00 15.44 -2.95
CA LYS A 124 -2.88 14.76 -3.59
C LYS A 124 -2.21 13.83 -2.60
N LEU A 125 -1.95 12.61 -3.03
CA LEU A 125 -1.01 11.74 -2.34
C LEU A 125 0.40 12.23 -2.65
N VAL A 126 1.19 12.45 -1.60
CA VAL A 126 2.60 12.84 -1.69
C VAL A 126 3.43 11.72 -1.07
N VAL A 127 4.34 11.15 -1.84
CA VAL A 127 5.21 10.05 -1.42
C VAL A 127 6.67 10.48 -1.56
N VAL A 128 7.44 10.33 -0.47
CA VAL A 128 8.88 10.62 -0.44
C VAL A 128 9.62 9.34 -0.04
N PRO A 129 10.26 8.64 -0.99
CA PRO A 129 11.05 7.44 -0.70
C PRO A 129 12.43 7.77 -0.12
N PHE A 130 12.91 6.94 0.80
CA PHE A 130 14.21 7.11 1.47
C PHE A 130 15.12 5.87 1.36
N ALA A 131 14.54 4.66 1.31
CA ALA A 131 15.31 3.43 1.30
C ALA A 131 14.62 2.31 0.52
N SER A 132 15.36 1.23 0.24
CA SER A 132 14.78 0.00 -0.27
C SER A 132 13.82 -0.64 0.73
N GLY A 133 12.77 -1.24 0.19
CA GLY A 133 11.84 -2.06 0.96
C GLY A 133 10.44 -2.02 0.37
N LYS A 134 9.51 -2.52 1.18
CA LYS A 134 8.08 -2.55 0.87
C LYS A 134 7.35 -1.80 1.97
N VAL A 135 6.44 -0.90 1.58
CA VAL A 135 5.53 -0.23 2.52
C VAL A 135 4.09 -0.42 2.09
N ASN A 136 3.20 -0.53 3.07
CA ASN A 136 1.76 -0.38 2.88
C ASN A 136 1.41 1.09 3.09
N ILE A 137 0.79 1.70 2.10
CA ILE A 137 0.23 3.04 2.19
C ILE A 137 -1.25 2.87 2.48
N GLU A 138 -1.67 3.31 3.65
CA GLU A 138 -3.09 3.36 4.01
C GLU A 138 -3.61 4.76 3.74
N ILE A 139 -4.66 4.87 2.94
CA ILE A 139 -5.37 6.11 2.64
C ILE A 139 -6.73 6.02 3.33
N THR A 140 -7.10 7.06 4.07
CA THR A 140 -8.38 7.12 4.78
C THR A 140 -9.15 8.37 4.36
N ALA A 141 -10.48 8.28 4.38
CA ALA A 141 -11.37 9.39 4.11
C ALA A 141 -12.61 9.31 5.01
N GLN A 142 -13.14 10.46 5.43
CA GLN A 142 -14.39 10.56 6.17
C GLN A 142 -15.56 10.70 5.20
N TYR A 143 -16.47 9.72 5.22
CA TYR A 143 -17.72 9.75 4.50
C TYR A 143 -18.74 10.60 5.28
N ASN A 144 -19.26 11.61 4.59
CA ASN A 144 -20.33 12.45 5.10
C ASN A 144 -21.66 11.81 4.73
N THR A 145 -22.28 11.13 5.70
CA THR A 145 -23.67 10.68 5.59
C THR A 145 -24.58 11.92 5.60
N SER A 146 -24.86 12.52 4.44
CA SER A 146 -25.73 13.68 4.38
C SER A 146 -27.18 13.29 4.65
N GLN A 147 -27.74 13.83 5.75
CA GLN A 147 -29.13 14.28 6.00
C GLN A 147 -29.58 14.09 7.47
N GLU A 148 -28.75 13.62 8.40
CA GLU A 148 -29.11 13.56 9.83
C GLU A 148 -28.07 14.33 10.68
N PRO A 149 -28.48 15.33 11.48
CA PRO A 149 -27.57 16.25 12.18
C PRO A 149 -26.71 15.61 13.28
N ASN A 150 -26.82 14.29 13.52
CA ASN A 150 -26.09 13.54 14.55
C ASN A 150 -25.47 12.23 14.02
N SER A 151 -25.40 12.02 12.70
CA SER A 151 -24.74 10.82 12.18
C SER A 151 -23.24 10.89 12.41
N GLU A 152 -22.66 9.82 12.94
CA GLU A 152 -21.22 9.69 13.10
C GLU A 152 -20.56 9.63 11.71
N SER A 153 -19.47 10.39 11.52
CA SER A 153 -18.67 10.30 10.30
C SER A 153 -18.03 8.92 10.20
N GLU A 154 -18.09 8.34 9.00
CA GLU A 154 -17.61 7.00 8.74
C GLU A 154 -16.24 7.02 8.07
N THR A 155 -15.30 6.21 8.54
CA THR A 155 -13.96 6.15 7.94
C THR A 155 -13.91 5.08 6.86
N ILE A 156 -13.74 5.49 5.62
CA ILE A 156 -13.39 4.61 4.50
C ILE A 156 -11.87 4.50 4.44
N THR A 157 -11.38 3.29 4.20
CA THR A 157 -9.94 2.99 4.11
C THR A 157 -9.65 2.27 2.80
N ASP A 158 -8.51 2.60 2.20
CA ASP A 158 -7.93 1.95 1.03
C ASP A 158 -6.44 1.70 1.31
N ASN A 159 -5.89 0.63 0.74
CA ASN A 159 -4.51 0.23 0.92
C ASN A 159 -3.83 -0.05 -0.42
N ILE A 160 -2.68 0.60 -0.63
CA ILE A 160 -1.80 0.31 -1.77
C ILE A 160 -0.42 -0.10 -1.26
N GLU A 161 0.24 -1.01 -1.97
CA GLU A 161 1.62 -1.38 -1.67
C GLU A 161 2.58 -0.56 -2.52
N LEU A 162 3.68 -0.10 -1.92
CA LEU A 162 4.78 0.54 -2.63
C LEU A 162 6.04 -0.31 -2.46
N TYR A 163 6.58 -0.77 -3.59
CA TYR A 163 7.84 -1.49 -3.69
C TYR A 163 8.93 -0.52 -4.13
N ILE A 164 10.01 -0.43 -3.35
CA ILE A 164 11.18 0.41 -3.63
C ILE A 164 12.38 -0.52 -3.65
N SER A 165 13.03 -0.68 -4.80
CA SER A 165 14.17 -1.58 -4.96
C SER A 165 15.38 -0.82 -5.48
N LYS A 166 16.55 -1.08 -4.91
CA LYS A 166 17.78 -0.48 -5.39
C LYS A 166 18.05 -1.04 -6.79
N LYS A 167 18.42 -0.16 -7.72
CA LYS A 167 18.70 -0.58 -9.10
C LYS A 167 19.88 -1.55 -9.10
N GLY A 168 19.67 -2.73 -9.68
CA GLY A 168 20.66 -3.81 -9.71
C GLY A 168 20.67 -4.73 -8.48
N ASP A 169 19.97 -4.40 -7.39
CA ASP A 169 19.75 -5.33 -6.27
C ASP A 169 18.48 -6.14 -6.58
N PHE A 170 18.66 -7.22 -7.32
CA PHE A 170 17.55 -8.03 -7.82
C PHE A 170 17.05 -9.01 -6.76
N ASN A 171 17.92 -9.51 -5.89
CA ASN A 171 17.55 -10.46 -4.84
C ASN A 171 17.11 -9.77 -3.52
N ASN A 172 17.22 -8.44 -3.42
CA ASN A 172 16.90 -7.61 -2.25
C ASN A 172 17.78 -7.92 -1.02
N ASP A 173 19.04 -8.31 -1.20
CA ASP A 173 19.96 -8.56 -0.09
C ASP A 173 20.70 -7.29 0.40
N GLY A 174 20.47 -6.16 -0.27
CA GLY A 174 21.06 -4.86 0.05
C GLY A 174 22.40 -4.61 -0.65
N TYR A 175 22.89 -5.59 -1.40
CA TYR A 175 24.10 -5.49 -2.22
C TYR A 175 23.73 -5.58 -3.70
N VAL A 176 24.66 -5.12 -4.55
CA VAL A 176 24.59 -5.41 -5.98
C VAL A 176 25.84 -6.18 -6.29
N ASP A 177 25.71 -7.46 -6.61
CA ASP A 177 26.84 -8.32 -6.88
C ASP A 177 26.51 -9.45 -7.88
N SER A 178 27.36 -10.48 -7.91
CA SER A 178 27.19 -11.61 -8.83
C SER A 178 25.95 -12.45 -8.55
N ALA A 179 25.44 -12.47 -7.32
CA ALA A 179 24.21 -13.18 -6.96
C ALA A 179 23.00 -12.55 -7.69
N ASP A 180 22.90 -11.21 -7.69
CA ASP A 180 21.88 -10.49 -8.45
C ASP A 180 21.96 -10.79 -9.94
N ALA A 181 23.17 -10.82 -10.51
CA ALA A 181 23.36 -11.14 -11.92
C ALA A 181 22.83 -12.55 -12.27
N VAL A 182 23.01 -13.53 -11.38
CA VAL A 182 22.55 -14.91 -11.57
C VAL A 182 21.01 -15.00 -11.49
N GLU A 183 20.40 -14.32 -10.53
CA GLU A 183 18.95 -14.29 -10.38
C GLU A 183 18.28 -13.53 -11.52
N LEU A 184 18.79 -12.35 -11.87
CA LEU A 184 18.34 -11.57 -13.02
C LEU A 184 18.42 -12.40 -14.30
N PHE A 185 19.55 -13.06 -14.57
CA PHE A 185 19.69 -13.93 -15.73
C PHE A 185 18.65 -15.06 -15.74
N SER A 186 18.42 -15.68 -14.59
CA SER A 186 17.45 -16.78 -14.46
C SER A 186 16.03 -16.31 -14.72
N TYR A 187 15.65 -15.15 -14.18
CA TYR A 187 14.37 -14.50 -14.41
C TYR A 187 14.17 -14.15 -15.90
N LEU A 188 15.12 -13.42 -16.50
CA LEU A 188 15.06 -13.01 -17.90
C LEU A 188 15.02 -14.21 -18.87
N ARG A 189 15.75 -15.28 -18.54
CA ARG A 189 15.68 -16.55 -19.29
C ARG A 189 14.28 -17.16 -19.22
N ASN A 190 13.65 -17.19 -18.04
CA ASN A 190 12.32 -17.77 -17.88
C ASN A 190 11.26 -16.95 -18.62
N LEU A 191 11.36 -15.62 -18.60
CA LEU A 191 10.53 -14.71 -19.41
C LEU A 191 10.66 -15.01 -20.90
N GLN A 192 11.90 -15.14 -21.42
CA GLN A 192 12.16 -15.40 -22.83
C GLN A 192 11.49 -16.70 -23.35
N TYR A 193 11.34 -17.72 -22.49
CA TYR A 193 10.73 -18.99 -22.86
C TYR A 193 9.25 -19.10 -22.49
N GLY A 194 8.60 -18.01 -22.04
CA GLY A 194 7.20 -18.02 -21.63
C GLY A 194 6.92 -18.95 -20.45
N ARG A 195 7.93 -19.20 -19.59
CA ARG A 195 7.81 -20.08 -18.43
C ARG A 195 7.38 -19.36 -17.16
N SER A 196 7.18 -18.04 -17.21
CA SER A 196 6.65 -17.27 -16.10
C SER A 196 5.12 -17.38 -16.08
N ALA A 197 4.57 -17.88 -14.97
CA ALA A 197 3.13 -18.11 -14.79
C ALA A 197 2.31 -16.82 -14.70
N SER A 198 2.94 -15.71 -14.33
CA SER A 198 2.42 -14.35 -14.38
C SER A 198 3.61 -13.40 -14.43
N VAL A 199 3.44 -12.24 -15.05
CA VAL A 199 4.50 -11.24 -15.14
C VAL A 199 4.16 -10.11 -14.17
N SER A 200 4.78 -10.11 -13.00
CA SER A 200 4.64 -9.01 -12.04
C SER A 200 5.39 -7.79 -12.53
N TYR A 201 4.73 -6.63 -12.53
CA TYR A 201 5.37 -5.36 -12.84
C TYR A 201 6.40 -4.97 -11.79
N VAL A 202 6.26 -5.43 -10.54
CA VAL A 202 7.31 -5.30 -9.52
C VAL A 202 8.60 -5.99 -10.00
N GLU A 203 8.52 -7.24 -10.43
CA GLU A 203 9.69 -7.99 -10.91
C GLU A 203 10.22 -7.46 -12.25
N MET A 204 9.33 -7.10 -13.19
CA MET A 204 9.73 -6.48 -14.46
C MET A 204 10.50 -5.18 -14.23
N ASN A 205 10.00 -4.31 -13.35
CA ASN A 205 10.62 -3.02 -13.11
C ASN A 205 12.02 -3.15 -12.52
N LYS A 206 12.23 -4.17 -11.67
CA LYS A 206 13.55 -4.53 -11.15
C LYS A 206 14.47 -5.12 -12.21
N ALA A 207 13.93 -5.91 -13.12
CA ALA A 207 14.69 -6.58 -14.16
C ALA A 207 15.10 -5.66 -15.32
N ASP A 208 14.33 -4.59 -15.56
CA ASP A 208 14.63 -3.55 -16.54
C ASP A 208 15.71 -2.60 -15.98
N ILE A 209 16.97 -3.01 -16.13
CA ILE A 209 18.16 -2.30 -15.69
C ILE A 209 18.51 -1.16 -16.65
N ASP A 210 18.31 -1.34 -17.96
CA ASP A 210 18.63 -0.29 -18.93
C ASP A 210 17.54 0.79 -19.06
N ARG A 211 16.36 0.55 -18.46
CA ARG A 211 15.19 1.44 -18.43
C ARG A 211 14.56 1.65 -19.81
N ASN A 212 14.64 0.65 -20.68
CA ASN A 212 14.06 0.71 -22.01
C ASN A 212 12.57 0.30 -22.04
N GLY A 213 12.02 -0.16 -20.90
CA GLY A 213 10.62 -0.59 -20.74
C GLY A 213 10.36 -2.06 -21.05
N VAL A 214 11.38 -2.82 -21.47
CA VAL A 214 11.30 -4.23 -21.86
C VAL A 214 12.45 -5.01 -21.22
N PRO A 215 12.19 -5.74 -20.12
CA PRO A 215 13.22 -6.56 -19.50
C PRO A 215 13.61 -7.73 -20.41
N ASP A 216 14.84 -7.72 -20.92
CA ASP A 216 15.40 -8.71 -21.82
C ASP A 216 16.84 -9.13 -21.47
N LYS A 217 17.16 -10.38 -21.78
CA LYS A 217 18.45 -10.99 -21.42
C LYS A 217 19.66 -10.31 -22.08
N THR A 218 19.50 -9.62 -23.20
CA THR A 218 20.62 -9.06 -23.96
C THR A 218 20.98 -7.69 -23.41
N ASN A 219 20.01 -6.78 -23.35
CA ASN A 219 20.25 -5.40 -22.98
C ASN A 219 20.42 -5.25 -21.47
N ASP A 220 19.55 -5.86 -20.65
CA ASP A 220 19.61 -5.69 -19.21
C ASP A 220 20.81 -6.38 -18.57
N MET A 221 21.19 -7.57 -19.02
CA MET A 221 22.40 -8.21 -18.53
C MET A 221 23.66 -7.43 -18.94
N SER A 222 23.66 -6.83 -20.14
CA SER A 222 24.75 -5.97 -20.56
C SER A 222 24.81 -4.70 -19.70
N ALA A 223 23.67 -4.05 -19.46
CA ALA A 223 23.56 -2.88 -18.62
C ALA A 223 23.94 -3.17 -17.17
N PHE A 224 23.57 -4.33 -16.64
CA PHE A 224 23.99 -4.80 -15.32
C PHE A 224 25.51 -4.91 -15.24
N MET A 225 26.13 -5.66 -16.15
CA MET A 225 27.58 -5.89 -16.12
C MET A 225 28.37 -4.60 -16.33
N GLN A 226 27.97 -3.77 -17.31
CA GLN A 226 28.60 -2.48 -17.57
C GLN A 226 28.42 -1.53 -16.40
N GLY A 227 27.23 -1.49 -15.81
CA GLY A 227 26.92 -0.62 -14.68
C GLY A 227 27.69 -1.01 -13.42
N TYR A 228 27.80 -2.32 -13.14
CA TYR A 228 28.58 -2.83 -12.03
C TYR A 228 30.08 -2.53 -12.19
N ILE A 229 30.65 -2.82 -13.37
CA ILE A 229 32.06 -2.53 -13.67
C ILE A 229 32.34 -1.02 -13.67
N GLY A 230 31.41 -0.23 -14.22
CA GLY A 230 31.49 1.23 -14.31
C GLY A 230 31.19 1.97 -13.00
N GLY A 231 30.70 1.27 -11.97
CA GLY A 231 30.31 1.85 -10.69
C GLY A 231 29.04 2.70 -10.74
N THR A 232 28.24 2.57 -11.81
CA THR A 232 26.90 3.16 -11.93
C THR A 232 25.80 2.23 -11.42
N LEU A 233 26.19 1.06 -10.89
CA LEU A 233 25.38 0.17 -10.06
C LEU A 233 26.19 -0.21 -8.83
N GLY A 234 25.52 -0.54 -7.72
CA GLY A 234 26.14 -0.95 -6.47
C GLY A 234 26.24 0.14 -5.41
N ALA A 235 27.16 -0.02 -4.46
CA ALA A 235 27.12 0.70 -3.18
C ALA A 235 27.14 2.25 -3.29
N LYS A 236 27.67 2.80 -4.38
CA LYS A 236 27.73 4.26 -4.62
C LYS A 236 26.55 4.79 -5.42
N ASP A 237 25.85 3.91 -6.14
CA ASP A 237 24.67 4.28 -6.91
C ASP A 237 23.47 4.38 -5.97
N ASN A 238 22.68 5.43 -6.13
CA ASN A 238 21.46 5.66 -5.35
C ASN A 238 20.24 5.69 -6.26
N SER A 239 20.31 5.00 -7.39
CA SER A 239 19.19 4.82 -8.29
C SER A 239 18.25 3.74 -7.75
N TYR A 240 16.95 4.03 -7.70
CA TYR A 240 15.93 3.10 -7.23
C TYR A 240 14.77 3.03 -8.21
N VAL A 241 14.20 1.84 -8.34
CA VAL A 241 12.99 1.59 -9.13
C VAL A 241 11.80 1.42 -8.20
N LEU A 242 10.67 2.01 -8.58
CA LEU A 242 9.47 2.05 -7.75
C LEU A 242 8.27 1.49 -8.50
N THR A 243 7.50 0.65 -7.83
CA THR A 243 6.24 0.10 -8.35
C THR A 243 5.17 0.20 -7.27
N PHE A 244 4.06 0.87 -7.59
CA PHE A 244 2.83 0.78 -6.82
C PHE A 244 2.09 -0.48 -7.21
N LYS A 245 1.48 -1.15 -6.25
CA LYS A 245 0.71 -2.37 -6.47
C LYS A 245 -0.59 -2.32 -5.67
N GLN A 246 -1.69 -2.70 -6.30
CA GLN A 246 -2.97 -2.82 -5.59
C GLN A 246 -2.83 -3.85 -4.48
N LYS A 247 -3.22 -3.46 -3.27
CA LYS A 247 -3.41 -4.45 -2.22
C LYS A 247 -4.86 -4.90 -2.28
N GLN A 248 -5.07 -6.21 -2.23
CA GLN A 248 -6.41 -6.69 -1.99
C GLN A 248 -6.78 -6.36 -0.54
N ASP A 249 -7.74 -5.48 -0.34
CA ASP A 249 -8.33 -5.20 0.95
C ASP A 249 -9.84 -5.42 0.96
N LYS A 250 -10.45 -5.13 2.11
CA LYS A 250 -11.87 -5.35 2.36
C LYS A 250 -12.61 -4.07 2.00
N GLY A 251 -13.67 -4.19 1.20
CA GLY A 251 -14.61 -3.09 0.99
C GLY A 251 -15.23 -2.58 2.29
N TYR A 252 -15.97 -1.49 2.18
CA TYR A 252 -16.66 -0.83 3.28
C TYR A 252 -18.18 -1.01 3.15
N ILE A 253 -18.86 -1.24 4.27
CA ILE A 253 -20.33 -1.14 4.38
C ILE A 253 -20.61 0.04 5.31
N ARG A 254 -21.57 0.87 4.93
CA ARG A 254 -21.99 2.01 5.73
C ARG A 254 -22.75 1.55 6.98
N ASN A 255 -22.60 2.24 8.11
CA ASN A 255 -23.29 1.84 9.35
C ASN A 255 -24.81 2.08 9.28
N ASP A 256 -25.29 2.88 8.33
CA ASP A 256 -26.72 3.07 8.09
C ASP A 256 -27.39 1.88 7.36
N ASP A 257 -26.59 0.97 6.80
CA ASP A 257 -27.04 -0.29 6.21
C ASP A 257 -27.55 -1.23 7.32
N THR A 258 -28.80 -1.02 7.69
CA THR A 258 -29.53 -1.80 8.70
C THR A 258 -30.55 -2.73 8.06
N LEU A 259 -31.01 -3.74 8.81
CA LEU A 259 -32.13 -4.56 8.39
C LEU A 259 -33.43 -3.72 8.39
N LYS A 260 -34.08 -3.68 7.24
CA LYS A 260 -35.35 -3.01 6.99
C LYS A 260 -36.51 -4.01 7.08
N GLY A 261 -37.72 -3.51 7.33
CA GLY A 261 -38.92 -4.33 7.50
C GLY A 261 -39.31 -4.54 8.97
N GLY A 262 -40.48 -5.12 9.20
CA GLY A 262 -41.00 -5.41 10.54
C GLY A 262 -40.40 -6.69 11.13
N MET A 263 -40.12 -6.70 12.43
CA MET A 263 -39.62 -7.89 13.13
C MET A 263 -40.74 -8.83 13.62
N GLY A 264 -41.88 -8.88 12.91
CA GLY A 264 -43.03 -9.73 13.26
C GLY A 264 -43.07 -11.02 12.44
N LEU A 265 -43.65 -12.08 12.98
CA LEU A 265 -43.92 -13.32 12.24
C LEU A 265 -44.55 -13.06 10.86
N GLY A 266 -44.01 -13.68 9.81
CA GLY A 266 -44.49 -13.52 8.43
C GLY A 266 -44.09 -12.20 7.76
N SER A 267 -43.39 -11.30 8.47
CA SER A 267 -42.83 -10.10 7.87
C SER A 267 -41.62 -10.44 7.01
N ILE A 268 -41.45 -9.70 5.92
CA ILE A 268 -40.24 -9.75 5.11
C ILE A 268 -39.28 -8.70 5.67
N ILE A 269 -38.09 -9.15 6.04
CA ILE A 269 -36.96 -8.29 6.35
C ILE A 269 -35.94 -8.37 5.23
N TYR A 270 -35.23 -7.29 4.98
CA TYR A 270 -34.27 -7.21 3.89
C TYR A 270 -33.20 -6.16 4.19
N SER A 271 -32.13 -6.15 3.40
CA SER A 271 -31.11 -5.11 3.48
C SER A 271 -30.83 -4.55 2.10
N ASP A 272 -30.68 -3.23 2.02
CA ASP A 272 -30.23 -2.52 0.82
C ASP A 272 -28.74 -2.19 0.96
N VAL A 273 -27.91 -3.18 1.34
CA VAL A 273 -26.47 -2.98 1.50
C VAL A 273 -25.88 -2.47 0.19
N GLU A 274 -25.16 -1.36 0.29
CA GLU A 274 -24.28 -0.89 -0.78
C GLU A 274 -22.84 -1.11 -0.32
N LEU A 275 -22.13 -2.02 -1.00
CA LEU A 275 -20.70 -2.14 -0.80
C LEU A 275 -19.98 -1.01 -1.47
N TRP A 276 -19.17 -0.32 -0.68
CA TRP A 276 -18.25 0.70 -1.15
C TRP A 276 -16.84 0.11 -1.15
N ASP A 277 -16.38 -0.32 -2.32
CA ASP A 277 -14.98 -0.66 -2.56
C ASP A 277 -14.42 0.39 -3.52
N VAL A 278 -13.41 1.11 -3.05
CA VAL A 278 -12.82 2.21 -3.82
C VAL A 278 -12.12 1.67 -5.06
N ASP A 279 -11.63 0.42 -5.03
CA ASP A 279 -10.84 -0.20 -6.11
C ASP A 279 -11.68 -0.81 -7.23
N HIS A 280 -12.82 -1.39 -6.88
CA HIS A 280 -13.65 -2.20 -7.79
C HIS A 280 -15.01 -1.56 -8.13
N GLY A 281 -15.34 -0.41 -7.53
CA GLY A 281 -16.59 0.30 -7.75
C GLY A 281 -17.83 -0.42 -7.20
N TYR A 282 -19.01 0.07 -7.60
CA TYR A 282 -20.32 -0.32 -7.03
C TYR A 282 -20.87 -1.69 -7.51
N ASN A 283 -20.23 -2.35 -8.47
CA ASN A 283 -20.78 -3.54 -9.14
C ASN A 283 -20.20 -4.85 -8.59
N GLN A 284 -20.24 -5.01 -7.27
CA GLN A 284 -19.83 -6.26 -6.62
C GLN A 284 -21.02 -7.22 -6.51
N HIS A 285 -20.78 -8.50 -6.81
CA HIS A 285 -21.78 -9.53 -6.53
C HIS A 285 -21.79 -9.81 -5.03
N LEU A 286 -22.98 -9.86 -4.44
CA LEU A 286 -23.17 -10.16 -3.04
C LEU A 286 -23.72 -11.55 -2.86
N SER A 287 -23.09 -12.33 -1.98
CA SER A 287 -23.69 -13.54 -1.43
C SER A 287 -24.19 -13.29 -0.02
N TYR A 288 -25.32 -13.90 0.30
CA TYR A 288 -26.05 -13.69 1.54
C TYR A 288 -26.19 -15.01 2.29
N GLN A 289 -26.19 -14.94 3.62
CA GLN A 289 -26.58 -16.06 4.47
C GLN A 289 -27.21 -15.51 5.76
N TRP A 290 -28.40 -15.99 6.10
CA TRP A 290 -29.08 -15.62 7.33
C TRP A 290 -28.75 -16.54 8.50
N TYR A 291 -28.69 -15.95 9.70
CA TYR A 291 -28.44 -16.61 10.97
C TYR A 291 -29.44 -16.15 12.01
N THR A 292 -29.65 -16.99 13.02
CA THR A 292 -30.32 -16.63 14.28
C THR A 292 -29.29 -16.57 15.40
N SER A 293 -29.50 -15.70 16.39
CA SER A 293 -28.71 -15.68 17.63
C SER A 293 -29.59 -15.32 18.82
N ASP A 294 -29.26 -15.87 19.99
CA ASP A 294 -29.91 -15.51 21.25
C ASP A 294 -29.40 -14.17 21.80
N LEU A 295 -28.20 -13.76 21.38
CA LEU A 295 -27.49 -12.57 21.80
C LEU A 295 -27.43 -11.53 20.66
N ASN A 296 -27.36 -10.26 21.05
CA ASN A 296 -27.11 -9.15 20.12
C ASN A 296 -25.60 -8.94 19.92
N ASP A 297 -24.88 -10.01 19.62
CA ASP A 297 -23.44 -9.97 19.34
C ASP A 297 -23.04 -10.96 18.23
N LEU A 298 -21.86 -10.72 17.68
CA LEU A 298 -21.27 -11.51 16.59
C LEU A 298 -20.25 -12.54 17.09
N SER A 299 -20.34 -12.97 18.35
CA SER A 299 -19.38 -13.92 18.91
C SER A 299 -19.44 -15.26 18.18
N GLU A 300 -18.26 -15.77 17.75
CA GLU A 300 -18.18 -17.08 17.11
C GLU A 300 -18.67 -18.17 18.07
N GLY A 301 -19.85 -18.73 17.78
CA GLY A 301 -20.54 -19.73 18.61
C GLY A 301 -21.99 -19.36 18.97
N SER A 302 -22.39 -18.09 18.85
CA SER A 302 -23.78 -17.66 19.09
C SER A 302 -24.67 -17.70 17.83
N LEU A 303 -24.05 -17.82 16.65
CA LEU A 303 -24.72 -17.79 15.35
C LEU A 303 -25.17 -19.19 14.90
N VAL A 304 -26.47 -19.36 14.66
CA VAL A 304 -27.06 -20.58 14.09
C VAL A 304 -27.58 -20.27 12.69
N ALA A 305 -26.96 -20.89 11.67
CA ALA A 305 -27.33 -20.67 10.27
C ALA A 305 -28.77 -21.12 9.99
N ILE A 306 -29.52 -20.32 9.25
CA ILE A 306 -30.82 -20.69 8.71
C ILE A 306 -30.59 -21.37 7.36
N PRO A 307 -30.86 -22.68 7.21
CA PRO A 307 -30.59 -23.40 5.97
C PRO A 307 -31.28 -22.74 4.77
N GLU A 308 -30.58 -22.68 3.64
CA GLU A 308 -31.09 -22.20 2.34
C GLU A 308 -31.52 -20.71 2.30
N ALA A 309 -31.45 -19.99 3.41
CA ALA A 309 -31.71 -18.57 3.47
C ALA A 309 -30.52 -17.76 2.92
N THR A 310 -30.40 -17.73 1.59
CA THR A 310 -29.27 -17.11 0.86
C THR A 310 -29.66 -15.90 0.01
N GLN A 311 -30.86 -15.36 0.22
CA GLN A 311 -31.36 -14.18 -0.47
C GLN A 311 -31.09 -12.91 0.37
N SER A 312 -31.07 -11.75 -0.27
CA SER A 312 -30.97 -10.44 0.42
C SER A 312 -32.19 -10.11 1.29
N SER A 313 -33.28 -10.88 1.14
CA SER A 313 -34.49 -10.81 1.95
C SER A 313 -34.80 -12.15 2.61
N TYR A 314 -35.48 -12.09 3.75
CA TYR A 314 -35.89 -13.26 4.53
C TYR A 314 -37.28 -13.04 5.13
N THR A 315 -38.10 -14.08 5.09
CA THR A 315 -39.42 -14.06 5.72
C THR A 315 -39.33 -14.70 7.10
N ILE A 316 -39.71 -13.94 8.13
CA ILE A 316 -39.62 -14.40 9.53
C ILE A 316 -40.57 -15.59 9.74
N SER A 317 -40.00 -16.70 10.23
CA SER A 317 -40.71 -17.93 10.53
C SER A 317 -40.98 -18.07 12.04
N ASN A 318 -41.79 -19.08 12.40
CA ASN A 318 -42.07 -19.37 13.80
C ASN A 318 -40.82 -19.82 14.59
N ALA A 319 -39.81 -20.36 13.91
CA ALA A 319 -38.56 -20.82 14.54
C ALA A 319 -37.61 -19.67 14.96
N ASP A 320 -37.89 -18.47 14.45
CA ASP A 320 -37.07 -17.27 14.67
C ASP A 320 -37.52 -16.46 15.88
N LEU A 321 -38.73 -16.73 16.40
CA LEU A 321 -39.33 -15.97 17.50
C LEU A 321 -38.44 -15.99 18.75
N GLY A 322 -38.24 -14.81 19.34
CA GLY A 322 -37.39 -14.63 20.52
C GLY A 322 -35.88 -14.58 20.23
N LYS A 323 -35.47 -14.61 18.95
CA LYS A 323 -34.07 -14.53 18.51
C LYS A 323 -33.79 -13.28 17.71
N TYR A 324 -32.54 -12.86 17.70
CA TYR A 324 -32.01 -11.89 16.76
C TYR A 324 -31.80 -12.55 15.40
N LEU A 325 -32.04 -11.78 14.33
CA LEU A 325 -31.73 -12.19 12.97
C LEU A 325 -30.50 -11.44 12.49
N ILE A 326 -29.59 -12.17 11.88
CA ILE A 326 -28.28 -11.67 11.48
C ILE A 326 -28.09 -12.03 10.01
N LEU A 327 -27.82 -11.02 9.19
CA LEU A 327 -27.48 -11.19 7.79
C LEU A 327 -25.96 -11.15 7.64
N LYS A 328 -25.37 -12.24 7.15
CA LYS A 328 -23.99 -12.25 6.66
C LYS A 328 -23.99 -11.87 5.19
N VAL A 329 -23.19 -10.87 4.83
CA VAL A 329 -23.00 -10.39 3.46
C VAL A 329 -21.54 -10.65 3.09
N THR A 330 -21.29 -11.38 2.00
CA THR A 330 -19.93 -11.66 1.53
C THR A 330 -19.81 -11.14 0.09
N PRO A 331 -18.94 -10.14 -0.16
CA PRO A 331 -18.64 -9.72 -1.51
C PRO A 331 -17.93 -10.82 -2.29
N ILE A 332 -18.26 -10.91 -3.57
CA ILE A 332 -17.59 -11.75 -4.56
C ILE A 332 -16.94 -10.79 -5.56
N LEU A 333 -15.61 -10.74 -5.55
CA LEU A 333 -14.84 -9.94 -6.48
C LEU A 333 -14.67 -10.67 -7.82
N TYR A 334 -14.85 -9.92 -8.90
CA TYR A 334 -15.01 -10.47 -10.25
C TYR A 334 -13.76 -11.13 -10.86
N GLN A 335 -12.60 -11.04 -10.20
CA GLN A 335 -11.35 -11.42 -10.84
C GLN A 335 -10.68 -12.68 -10.28
N ASP A 336 -11.04 -13.18 -9.09
CA ASP A 336 -10.41 -14.39 -8.54
C ASP A 336 -11.30 -15.28 -7.65
N ASP A 337 -12.62 -15.06 -7.57
CA ASP A 337 -13.50 -15.79 -6.62
C ASP A 337 -12.96 -15.75 -5.17
N ILE A 338 -12.09 -14.77 -4.84
CA ILE A 338 -11.51 -14.63 -3.51
C ILE A 338 -12.61 -14.03 -2.62
N PRO A 339 -13.15 -14.78 -1.65
CA PRO A 339 -14.11 -14.23 -0.72
C PRO A 339 -13.36 -13.21 0.14
N VAL A 340 -13.76 -11.95 0.04
CA VAL A 340 -13.35 -10.91 0.99
C VAL A 340 -14.05 -11.15 2.32
N ASP A 341 -13.50 -10.59 3.38
CA ASP A 341 -14.05 -10.76 4.72
C ASP A 341 -15.54 -10.40 4.74
N PRO A 342 -16.40 -11.25 5.31
CA PRO A 342 -17.81 -10.99 5.36
C PRO A 342 -18.14 -9.84 6.30
N PHE A 343 -19.32 -9.28 6.11
CA PHE A 343 -19.94 -8.30 6.98
C PHE A 343 -21.17 -8.91 7.63
N TYR A 344 -21.53 -8.41 8.80
CA TYR A 344 -22.69 -8.89 9.54
C TYR A 344 -23.58 -7.72 9.93
N ILE A 345 -24.86 -7.83 9.61
CA ILE A 345 -25.89 -6.86 9.99
C ILE A 345 -26.82 -7.54 10.97
N VAL A 346 -26.93 -6.98 12.17
CA VAL A 346 -27.74 -7.55 13.26
C VAL A 346 -29.07 -6.81 13.37
N SER A 347 -30.17 -7.53 13.58
CA SER A 347 -31.47 -6.93 13.85
C SER A 347 -31.44 -6.15 15.17
N LYS A 348 -32.04 -4.94 15.18
CA LYS A 348 -32.09 -4.10 16.39
C LYS A 348 -32.89 -4.75 17.52
N THR A 349 -33.88 -5.56 17.17
CA THR A 349 -34.77 -6.25 18.11
C THR A 349 -34.90 -7.73 17.74
N LYS A 350 -35.43 -8.52 18.67
CA LYS A 350 -35.76 -9.93 18.45
C LYS A 350 -37.03 -10.05 17.62
N ALA A 351 -37.14 -11.12 16.84
CA ALA A 351 -38.37 -11.45 16.13
C ALA A 351 -39.51 -11.72 17.15
N SER A 352 -40.69 -11.16 16.89
CA SER A 352 -41.84 -11.19 17.79
C SER A 352 -43.06 -11.86 17.15
N ALA A 353 -43.88 -12.46 18.00
CA ALA A 353 -45.21 -12.92 17.60
C ALA A 353 -46.05 -11.72 17.11
N PRO A 354 -47.08 -11.95 16.27
CA PRO A 354 -48.01 -10.89 15.90
C PRO A 354 -48.70 -10.39 17.17
N SER A 355 -48.71 -9.06 17.32
CA SER A 355 -49.36 -8.35 18.43
C SER A 355 -50.87 -8.47 18.41
#